data_AF-A0A958ZCG7-F1
#
_entry.id   AF-A0A958ZCG7-F1
#
_cell.length_a   1.000
_cell.length_b   1.000
_cell.length_c   1.000
_cell.angle_alpha   90.00
_cell.angle_beta   90.00
_cell.angle_gamma   90.00
#
_symmetry.space_group_name_H-M   'P 1'
#
loop_
_entity.id
_entity.type
_entity.pdbx_description
1 polymer ?
#
loop_
_entity_poly.entity_id
_entity_poly.type
_entity_poly.pdbx_seq_one_letter_code
_entity_poly.pdbx_strand_id
1 'polypeptide(L)'
;TAGSGVKGFDGFLAYADRMSPLGNATAEECADYTITMFSDLTRKVTLQNLYHDGGFSNMGVSTAIMDEFMKSNSAENAEEDKTPDKKK
;
A
#
# COMPACT_ATOMS: atom_id res chain seq x y z
N THR A 1 -15.84 7.46 -9.74
CA THR A 1 -14.41 7.84 -9.91
C THR A 1 -13.74 6.80 -10.80
N ALA A 2 -12.62 7.13 -11.45
CA ALA A 2 -12.02 6.36 -12.57
C ALA A 2 -11.74 4.85 -12.35
N GLY A 3 -11.98 4.27 -11.16
CA GLY A 3 -11.81 2.83 -10.88
C GLY A 3 -13.11 2.04 -10.64
N SER A 4 -14.30 2.66 -10.68
CA SER A 4 -15.56 2.01 -10.29
C SER A 4 -16.01 0.84 -11.18
N GLY A 5 -15.35 0.63 -12.33
CA GLY A 5 -15.63 -0.48 -13.26
C GLY A 5 -14.65 -1.65 -13.16
N VAL A 6 -13.61 -1.56 -12.33
CA VAL A 6 -12.53 -2.56 -12.28
C VAL A 6 -12.73 -3.49 -11.09
N LYS A 7 -12.97 -4.78 -11.36
CA LYS A 7 -13.10 -5.80 -10.31
C LYS A 7 -11.83 -5.88 -9.47
N GLY A 8 -11.98 -5.87 -8.14
CA GLY A 8 -10.86 -5.97 -7.20
C GLY A 8 -10.09 -4.67 -6.96
N PHE A 9 -10.50 -3.55 -7.58
CA PHE A 9 -9.85 -2.25 -7.40
C PHE A 9 -9.84 -1.77 -5.94
N ASP A 10 -10.92 -2.03 -5.19
CA ASP A 10 -11.01 -1.69 -3.78
C ASP A 10 -9.97 -2.44 -2.93
N GLY A 11 -9.63 -3.69 -3.31
CA GLY A 11 -8.60 -4.47 -2.64
C GLY A 11 -7.20 -3.90 -2.87
N PHE A 12 -6.91 -3.42 -4.08
CA PHE A 12 -5.66 -2.73 -4.39
C PHE A 12 -5.54 -1.41 -3.63
N LEU A 13 -6.61 -0.62 -3.55
CA LEU A 13 -6.65 0.61 -2.78
C LEU A 13 -6.38 0.34 -1.29
N ALA A 14 -7.04 -0.65 -0.70
CA ALA A 14 -6.84 -1.02 0.70
C ALA A 14 -5.41 -1.52 0.98
N TYR A 15 -4.83 -2.29 0.05
CA TYR A 15 -3.45 -2.73 0.14
C TYR A 15 -2.47 -1.54 0.08
N ALA A 16 -2.65 -0.65 -0.90
CA ALA A 16 -1.82 0.54 -1.03
C ALA A 16 -1.91 1.45 0.20
N ASP A 17 -3.10 1.58 0.78
CA ASP A 17 -3.32 2.38 1.99
C ASP A 17 -2.54 1.83 3.19
N ARG A 18 -2.57 0.51 3.40
CA ARG A 18 -1.82 -0.17 4.49
C ARG A 18 -0.32 -0.17 4.27
N MET A 19 0.11 -0.07 3.03
CA MET A 19 1.52 -0.10 2.67
C MET A 19 2.16 1.30 2.77
N SER A 20 1.38 2.34 2.52
CA SER A 20 1.82 3.74 2.57
C SER A 20 1.89 4.24 4.01
N PRO A 21 3.04 4.72 4.52
CA PRO A 21 3.13 5.26 5.87
C PRO A 21 2.16 6.41 6.18
N LEU A 22 1.80 7.20 5.17
CA LEU A 22 0.85 8.32 5.29
C LEU A 22 -0.54 8.01 4.70
N GLY A 23 -0.81 6.75 4.34
CA GLY A 23 -2.03 6.37 3.62
C GLY A 23 -2.05 6.84 2.17
N ASN A 24 -3.12 6.51 1.45
CA ASN A 24 -3.26 6.91 0.06
C ASN A 24 -3.53 8.41 -0.09
N ALA A 25 -2.80 9.05 -1.01
CA ALA A 25 -3.07 10.43 -1.39
C ALA A 25 -4.44 10.58 -2.06
N THR A 26 -5.22 11.56 -1.60
CA THR A 26 -6.52 11.90 -2.17
C THR A 26 -6.37 12.69 -3.47
N ALA A 27 -7.48 12.83 -4.20
CA ALA A 27 -7.50 13.63 -5.43
C ALA A 27 -7.19 15.12 -5.18
N GLU A 28 -7.58 15.64 -4.01
CA GLU A 28 -7.34 17.03 -3.62
C GLU A 28 -5.86 17.27 -3.28
N GLU A 29 -5.24 16.35 -2.53
CA GLU A 29 -3.79 16.43 -2.22
C GLU A 29 -2.93 16.32 -3.49
N CYS A 30 -3.37 15.51 -4.47
CA CYS A 30 -2.72 15.44 -5.78
C CYS A 30 -2.83 16.77 -6.54
N ALA A 31 -3.97 17.48 -6.42
CA ALA A 31 -4.13 18.81 -7.00
C ALA A 31 -3.20 19.83 -6.33
N ASP A 32 -3.12 19.82 -5.00
CA ASP A 32 -2.22 20.69 -4.23
C ASP A 32 -0.75 20.44 -4.61
N TYR A 33 -0.35 19.17 -4.72
CA TYR A 33 1.01 18.81 -5.15
C TYR A 33 1.28 19.30 -6.57
N THR A 34 0.31 19.21 -7.48
CA THR A 34 0.44 19.69 -8.86
C THR A 34 0.61 21.21 -8.92
N ILE A 35 -0.06 21.97 -8.05
CA ILE A 35 0.14 23.43 -7.94
C ILE A 35 1.59 23.75 -7.64
N THR A 36 2.26 22.97 -6.79
CA THR A 36 3.70 23.16 -6.52
C THR A 36 4.55 23.02 -7.78
N MET A 37 4.18 22.09 -8.69
CA MET A 37 4.90 21.86 -9.94
C MET A 37 4.76 23.01 -10.94
N PHE A 38 3.65 23.74 -10.91
CA PHE A 38 3.45 24.93 -11.73
C PHE A 38 4.08 26.19 -11.14
N SER A 39 4.50 26.13 -9.87
CA SER A 39 5.11 27.28 -9.20
C SER A 39 6.52 27.56 -9.70
N ASP A 40 7.00 28.77 -9.40
CA ASP A 40 8.38 29.17 -9.71
C ASP A 40 9.44 28.38 -8.91
N LEU A 41 9.04 27.65 -7.86
CA LEU A 41 9.94 26.87 -7.01
C LEU A 41 10.47 25.60 -7.71
N THR A 42 9.79 25.12 -8.75
CA THR A 42 10.09 23.86 -9.45
C THR A 42 10.60 24.07 -10.88
N ARG A 43 11.02 25.29 -11.28
CA ARG A 43 11.47 25.62 -12.66
C ARG A 43 12.57 24.71 -13.23
N LYS A 44 13.34 24.03 -12.38
CA LYS A 44 14.45 23.15 -12.77
C LYS A 44 14.16 21.66 -12.54
N VAL A 45 12.95 21.33 -12.11
CA VAL A 45 12.49 19.94 -11.97
C VAL A 45 11.87 19.53 -13.30
N THR A 46 12.56 18.69 -14.06
CA THR A 46 12.11 18.19 -15.36
C THR A 46 12.55 16.74 -15.58
N LEU A 47 11.84 16.00 -16.43
CA LEU A 47 12.09 14.57 -16.73
C LEU A 47 12.08 13.65 -15.50
N GLN A 48 11.39 14.06 -14.42
CA GLN A 48 11.29 13.28 -13.19
C GLN A 48 9.98 12.48 -13.17
N ASN A 49 10.05 11.25 -12.64
CA ASN A 49 8.88 10.54 -12.18
C ASN A 49 8.70 10.85 -10.69
N LEU A 50 7.73 11.70 -10.36
CA LEU A 50 7.50 12.20 -9.00
C LEU A 50 6.36 11.43 -8.34
N TYR A 51 6.68 10.65 -7.31
CA TYR A 51 5.69 9.88 -6.57
C TYR A 51 5.02 10.75 -5.50
N HIS A 52 3.68 10.81 -5.55
CA HIS A 52 2.83 11.42 -4.54
C HIS A 52 1.78 10.38 -4.11
N ASP A 53 2.21 9.49 -3.21
CA ASP A 53 1.52 8.23 -2.90
C ASP A 53 1.62 7.86 -1.41
N GLY A 54 1.84 8.86 -0.54
CA GLY A 54 1.99 8.63 0.90
C GLY A 54 3.18 7.77 1.32
N GLY A 55 4.16 7.59 0.42
CA GLY A 55 5.38 6.81 0.67
C GLY A 55 5.32 5.37 0.16
N PHE A 56 4.25 4.98 -0.53
CA PHE A 56 4.06 3.64 -1.11
C PHE A 56 5.27 3.18 -1.93
N SER A 57 5.71 3.98 -2.91
CA SER A 57 6.75 3.58 -3.87
C SER A 57 8.13 3.34 -3.26
N ASN A 58 8.38 3.87 -2.06
CA ASN A 58 9.63 3.67 -1.34
C ASN A 58 9.49 2.69 -0.16
N MET A 59 8.30 2.12 0.05
CA MET A 59 8.06 1.16 1.12
C MET A 59 8.25 -0.27 0.60
N GLY A 60 9.08 -1.06 1.30
CA GLY A 60 9.35 -2.46 0.95
C GLY A 60 8.33 -3.45 1.49
N VAL A 61 8.10 -3.44 2.80
CA VAL A 61 6.99 -4.16 3.49
C VAL A 61 6.58 -3.30 4.69
N SER A 62 5.31 -2.95 4.83
CA SER A 62 4.83 -2.22 6.01
C SER A 62 4.69 -3.13 7.22
N THR A 63 4.85 -2.57 8.42
CA THR A 63 4.65 -3.32 9.68
C THR A 63 3.23 -3.89 9.77
N ALA A 64 2.23 -3.14 9.32
CA ALA A 64 0.84 -3.59 9.30
C ALA A 64 0.65 -4.86 8.45
N ILE A 65 1.31 -4.94 7.28
CA ILE A 65 1.25 -6.12 6.41
C ILE A 65 2.10 -7.26 6.98
N MET A 66 3.26 -6.96 7.55
CA MET A 66 4.12 -7.96 8.19
C MET A 66 3.42 -8.60 9.40
N ASP A 67 2.70 -7.83 10.19
CA ASP A 67 1.94 -8.33 11.35
C ASP A 67 0.79 -9.24 10.90
N GLU A 68 0.09 -8.88 9.81
CA GLU A 68 -0.94 -9.72 9.21
C GLU A 68 -0.35 -11.05 8.69
N PHE A 69 0.80 -10.98 8.02
CA PHE A 69 1.54 -12.16 7.55
C PHE A 69 2.05 -13.06 8.69
N MET A 70 2.60 -12.48 9.76
CA MET A 70 3.04 -13.22 10.94
C MET A 70 1.86 -13.86 11.68
N LYS A 71 0.72 -13.16 11.75
CA LYS A 71 -0.50 -13.68 12.37
C LYS A 71 -1.13 -14.81 11.56
N SER A 72 -1.15 -14.72 10.24
CA SER A 72 -1.64 -15.82 9.38
C SER A 72 -0.74 -17.05 9.52
N ASN A 73 0.58 -16.88 9.50
CA ASN A 73 1.51 -18.00 9.64
C ASN A 73 1.39 -18.64 11.03
N SER A 74 1.21 -17.85 12.08
CA SER A 74 1.03 -18.41 13.44
C SER A 74 -0.27 -19.23 13.58
N ALA A 75 -1.33 -18.85 12.87
CA ALA A 75 -2.60 -19.59 12.86
C ALA A 75 -2.49 -20.91 12.09
N GLU A 76 -1.78 -20.93 10.96
CA GLU A 76 -1.53 -22.14 10.15
C GLU A 76 -0.68 -23.17 10.94
N ASN A 77 0.36 -22.71 11.63
CA ASN A 77 1.19 -23.56 12.51
C ASN A 77 0.41 -24.11 13.72
N ALA A 78 -0.60 -23.38 14.22
CA ALA A 78 -1.44 -23.82 15.33
C ALA A 78 -2.55 -24.82 14.93
N GLU A 79 -2.87 -24.93 13.64
CA GLU A 79 -3.75 -25.97 13.11
C GLU A 79 -3.00 -27.26 12.77
N GLU A 80 -1.74 -27.18 12.32
CA GLU A 80 -0.89 -28.37 12.11
C GLU A 80 -0.62 -29.15 13.43
N ASP A 81 -0.37 -28.44 14.54
CA ASP A 81 -0.13 -29.04 15.87
C ASP A 81 -1.37 -29.74 16.47
N LYS A 82 -2.55 -29.56 15.88
CA LYS A 82 -3.80 -30.21 16.29
C LYS A 82 -4.13 -31.50 15.54
N THR A 83 -3.30 -31.94 14.60
CA THR A 83 -3.51 -33.24 13.94
C THR A 83 -2.84 -34.32 14.81
N PRO A 84 -3.59 -35.12 15.60
CA PRO A 84 -2.97 -36.15 16.39
C PRO A 84 -2.39 -37.20 15.44
N ASP A 85 -1.10 -37.45 15.63
CA ASP A 85 -0.26 -38.51 15.09
C ASP A 85 -1.07 -39.79 14.75
N LYS A 86 -1.62 -39.88 13.53
CA LYS A 86 -2.13 -41.14 12.97
C LYS A 86 -0.94 -41.92 12.39
N LYS A 87 0.00 -42.28 13.25
CA LYS A 87 0.94 -43.38 13.02
C LYS A 87 0.32 -44.67 13.56
N LYS A 88 -0.35 -45.39 12.67
CA LYS A 88 -0.26 -46.87 12.62
C LYS A 88 -0.70 -47.39 11.27
#